data_AF-A0A135V7Y9-F1
#
_entry.id   AF-A0A135V7Y9-F1
#
_cell.length_a   1.000
_cell.length_b   1.000
_cell.length_c   1.000
_cell.angle_alpha   90.00
_cell.angle_beta   90.00
_cell.angle_gamma   90.00
#
_symmetry.space_group_name_H-M   'P 1'
#
loop_
_entity.id
_entity.type
_entity.pdbx_description
1 polymer ?
#
loop_
_entity_poly.entity_id
_entity_poly.type
_entity_poly.pdbx_seq_one_letter_code
_entity_poly.pdbx_strand_id
1 'polypeptide(L)'
;MSSYPETRSGARPWTVPHRPMSFTKISDQLSLNDSLVQEGPIEEQLSSDSPSGSEPEADIALQRTPSTLEIKQRRGLRNLHIKFESKLNEIKVKYFHCRNASRKAWENEKATIIDNYNNAPCWALFRFSPRRKIDAINRKQENGMRFFAEAERIERGPVERRFEDREQLHIHCYRRVWQELYPSTPFWYDESSSKSNALGIPVTTLYQPMY
;
A
#
# COMPACT_ATOMS: atom_id res chain seq x y z
N MET A 1 8.60 59.48 -46.86
CA MET A 1 7.28 59.11 -47.42
C MET A 1 7.33 57.60 -47.69
N SER A 2 6.64 56.80 -46.86
CA SER A 2 5.45 56.00 -47.23
C SER A 2 5.81 54.83 -48.16
N SER A 3 5.47 53.56 -47.92
CA SER A 3 4.53 52.92 -47.00
C SER A 3 4.74 51.40 -47.13
N TYR A 4 4.61 50.66 -46.03
CA TYR A 4 4.37 49.22 -46.03
C TYR A 4 3.01 48.91 -46.67
N PRO A 5 2.82 47.69 -47.20
CA PRO A 5 1.55 47.01 -47.04
C PRO A 5 1.69 45.81 -46.09
N GLU A 6 0.72 45.74 -45.21
CA GLU A 6 0.40 44.71 -44.25
C GLU A 6 0.19 43.35 -44.91
N THR A 7 0.77 42.29 -44.34
CA THR A 7 0.24 40.94 -44.51
C THR A 7 -0.38 40.49 -43.20
N ARG A 8 -1.70 40.59 -43.18
CA ARG A 8 -2.58 40.14 -42.11
C ARG A 8 -2.47 38.62 -41.89
N SER A 9 -2.41 38.26 -40.61
CA SER A 9 -3.20 37.22 -39.94
C SER A 9 -3.59 35.99 -40.76
N GLY A 10 -2.81 34.93 -40.58
CA GLY A 10 -3.20 33.55 -40.86
C GLY A 10 -3.09 32.72 -39.59
N ALA A 11 -3.88 33.06 -38.56
CA ALA A 11 -4.05 32.22 -37.38
C ALA A 11 -4.58 30.86 -37.83
N ARG A 12 -3.71 29.84 -37.87
CA ARG A 12 -4.14 28.46 -38.07
C ARG A 12 -4.85 28.02 -36.79
N PRO A 13 -6.14 27.65 -36.82
CA PRO A 13 -6.74 27.00 -35.68
C PRO A 13 -6.06 25.64 -35.48
N TRP A 14 -5.53 25.43 -34.27
CA TRP A 14 -5.10 24.10 -33.84
C TRP A 14 -6.35 23.23 -33.70
N THR A 15 -6.74 22.55 -34.78
CA THR A 15 -7.71 21.47 -34.71
C THR A 15 -7.06 20.30 -33.98
N VAL A 16 -7.46 20.12 -32.72
CA VAL A 16 -7.24 18.91 -31.93
C VAL A 16 -7.90 17.74 -32.69
N PRO A 17 -7.17 16.68 -33.09
CA PRO A 17 -7.82 15.50 -33.62
C PRO A 17 -8.55 14.79 -32.48
N HIS A 18 -9.87 14.99 -32.41
CA HIS A 18 -10.77 14.14 -31.64
C HIS A 18 -10.64 12.71 -32.15
N ARG A 19 -10.03 11.85 -31.33
CA ARG A 19 -9.99 10.41 -31.59
C ARG A 19 -11.38 9.84 -31.28
N PRO A 20 -12.10 9.25 -32.24
CA PRO A 20 -13.32 8.52 -31.92
C PRO A 20 -12.97 7.26 -31.10
N MET A 21 -13.57 7.11 -29.92
CA MET A 21 -13.56 5.86 -29.16
C MET A 21 -14.38 4.82 -29.96
N SER A 22 -13.69 3.94 -30.68
CA SER A 22 -14.30 2.70 -31.17
C SER A 22 -14.13 1.63 -30.10
N PHE A 23 -15.25 1.25 -29.46
CA PHE A 23 -15.38 0.06 -28.65
C PHE A 23 -15.18 -1.18 -29.53
N THR A 24 -13.99 -1.78 -29.48
CA THR A 24 -13.81 -3.17 -29.94
C THR A 24 -13.83 -4.09 -28.73
N LYS A 25 -14.98 -4.75 -28.53
CA LYS A 25 -15.09 -6.02 -27.83
C LYS A 25 -14.15 -7.02 -28.50
N ILE A 26 -13.18 -7.54 -27.75
CA ILE A 26 -12.55 -8.83 -28.05
C ILE A 26 -12.72 -9.65 -26.77
N SER A 27 -13.77 -10.48 -26.80
CA SER A 27 -13.78 -11.76 -26.11
C SER A 27 -12.67 -12.60 -26.75
N ASP A 28 -11.75 -13.14 -25.96
CA ASP A 28 -11.71 -14.59 -25.80
C ASP A 28 -10.86 -15.02 -24.61
N GLN A 29 -11.37 -16.08 -24.00
CA GLN A 29 -10.94 -16.69 -22.76
C GLN A 29 -9.54 -17.25 -22.83
N LEU A 30 -8.72 -16.95 -21.81
CA LEU A 30 -7.85 -17.97 -21.22
C LEU A 30 -7.87 -17.83 -19.69
N SER A 31 -8.60 -18.80 -19.13
CA SER A 31 -8.72 -19.19 -17.74
C SER A 31 -7.36 -19.31 -17.01
N LEU A 32 -7.24 -18.67 -15.86
CA LEU A 32 -6.60 -19.20 -14.64
C LEU A 32 -6.90 -18.26 -13.45
N ASN A 33 -7.98 -18.59 -12.76
CA ASN A 33 -8.37 -18.28 -11.37
C ASN A 33 -7.60 -17.18 -10.62
N ASP A 34 -8.22 -15.99 -10.56
CA ASP A 34 -8.09 -15.06 -9.44
C ASP A 34 -9.48 -14.89 -8.80
N SER A 35 -9.64 -15.41 -7.58
CA SER A 35 -10.81 -15.17 -6.73
C SER A 35 -10.65 -13.81 -6.06
N LEU A 36 -11.04 -12.74 -6.76
CA LEU A 36 -11.19 -11.41 -6.17
C LEU A 36 -12.54 -11.33 -5.45
N VAL A 37 -12.47 -11.24 -4.12
CA VAL A 37 -13.60 -10.97 -3.22
C VAL A 37 -14.24 -9.62 -3.60
N GLN A 38 -15.48 -9.68 -4.07
CA GLN A 38 -16.38 -8.52 -4.20
C GLN A 38 -16.80 -8.04 -2.81
N GLU A 39 -16.39 -6.83 -2.41
CA GLU A 39 -17.09 -6.06 -1.39
C GLU A 39 -18.35 -5.46 -2.03
N GLY A 40 -19.51 -6.03 -1.67
CA GLY A 40 -20.83 -5.42 -1.83
C GLY A 40 -21.37 -4.96 -0.46
N PRO A 41 -22.19 -3.90 -0.40
CA PRO A 41 -22.60 -3.26 0.85
C PRO A 41 -23.97 -3.72 1.36
N ILE A 42 -24.17 -3.64 2.69
CA ILE A 42 -25.46 -3.60 3.44
C ILE A 42 -26.17 -4.99 3.46
N GLU A 43 -26.66 -5.58 4.55
CA GLU A 43 -27.64 -5.13 5.56
C GLU A 43 -27.76 -6.19 6.68
N GLU A 44 -28.42 -5.83 7.77
CA GLU A 44 -28.85 -6.69 8.87
C GLU A 44 -29.54 -7.98 8.42
N GLN A 45 -29.24 -9.12 9.07
CA GLN A 45 -30.25 -10.14 9.33
C GLN A 45 -29.82 -11.01 10.53
N LEU A 46 -30.35 -10.63 11.70
CA LEU A 46 -30.54 -11.52 12.83
C LEU A 46 -31.52 -12.61 12.39
N SER A 47 -31.16 -13.88 12.56
CA SER A 47 -32.11 -14.99 12.50
C SER A 47 -31.85 -15.93 13.66
N SER A 48 -32.86 -15.98 14.53
CA SER A 48 -33.00 -16.84 15.70
C SER A 48 -33.46 -18.27 15.34
N ASP A 49 -33.37 -19.12 16.37
CA ASP A 49 -34.05 -20.41 16.63
C ASP A 49 -33.22 -21.66 16.28
N SER A 50 -33.00 -22.64 17.18
CA SER A 50 -33.71 -23.01 18.42
C SER A 50 -32.91 -24.07 19.25
N PRO A 51 -33.38 -24.59 20.40
CA PRO A 51 -32.63 -24.66 21.67
C PRO A 51 -32.27 -26.09 22.13
N SER A 52 -31.26 -26.24 23.02
CA SER A 52 -31.20 -27.32 24.01
C SER A 52 -29.99 -27.17 24.94
N GLY A 53 -30.20 -27.29 26.25
CA GLY A 53 -29.11 -27.52 27.21
C GLY A 53 -29.05 -26.51 28.33
N SER A 54 -29.79 -26.80 29.39
CA SER A 54 -29.81 -26.13 30.68
C SER A 54 -28.43 -26.03 31.35
N GLU A 55 -27.93 -24.80 31.49
CA GLU A 55 -27.23 -24.30 32.67
C GLU A 55 -27.80 -22.91 32.99
N PRO A 56 -27.85 -22.46 34.25
CA PRO A 56 -28.15 -21.07 34.52
C PRO A 56 -26.91 -20.28 34.10
N GLU A 57 -26.86 -19.84 32.85
CA GLU A 57 -25.92 -18.78 32.44
C GLU A 57 -26.30 -17.54 33.24
N ALA A 58 -25.65 -17.42 34.39
CA ALA A 58 -25.61 -16.22 35.18
C ALA A 58 -25.22 -15.07 34.26
N ASP A 59 -26.18 -14.17 34.01
CA ASP A 59 -25.91 -12.74 33.84
C ASP A 59 -24.67 -12.41 32.98
N ILE A 60 -24.59 -12.84 31.71
CA ILE A 60 -23.50 -12.44 30.79
C ILE A 60 -23.65 -10.96 30.32
N ALA A 61 -24.45 -10.16 31.05
CA ALA A 61 -24.18 -8.75 31.28
C ALA A 61 -22.97 -8.52 32.24
N LEU A 62 -22.23 -9.60 32.56
CA LEU A 62 -21.14 -9.71 33.51
C LEU A 62 -20.03 -8.68 33.22
N GLN A 63 -20.04 -7.63 34.05
CA GLN A 63 -18.90 -6.77 34.37
C GLN A 63 -18.11 -6.26 33.17
N ARG A 64 -18.72 -5.35 32.40
CA ARG A 64 -17.92 -4.24 31.87
C ARG A 64 -17.36 -3.53 33.09
N THR A 65 -16.10 -3.79 33.37
CA THR A 65 -15.26 -3.06 34.31
C THR A 65 -14.24 -2.27 33.49
N PRO A 66 -13.64 -1.21 34.05
CA PRO A 66 -12.59 -0.47 33.35
C PRO A 66 -11.47 -1.40 32.85
N SER A 67 -11.07 -2.39 33.66
CA SER A 67 -10.02 -3.34 33.31
C SER A 67 -10.37 -4.26 32.14
N THR A 68 -11.61 -4.78 32.08
CA THR A 68 -12.03 -5.65 30.98
C THR A 68 -12.18 -4.88 29.66
N LEU A 69 -12.61 -3.62 29.72
CA LEU A 69 -12.65 -2.72 28.56
C LEU A 69 -11.25 -2.37 28.06
N GLU A 70 -10.31 -2.08 28.97
CA GLU A 70 -8.91 -1.84 28.64
C GLU A 70 -8.30 -3.06 27.92
N ILE A 71 -8.45 -4.26 28.49
CA ILE A 71 -7.92 -5.51 27.90
C ILE A 71 -8.49 -5.71 26.49
N LYS A 72 -9.80 -5.49 26.29
CA LYS A 72 -10.45 -5.60 24.98
C LYS A 72 -9.88 -4.59 23.98
N GLN A 73 -9.71 -3.34 24.39
CA GLN A 73 -9.13 -2.30 23.55
C GLN A 73 -7.67 -2.62 23.17
N ARG A 74 -6.83 -2.98 24.14
CA ARG A 74 -5.42 -3.37 23.91
C ARG A 74 -5.32 -4.53 22.92
N ARG A 75 -6.18 -5.55 23.05
CA ARG A 75 -6.25 -6.67 22.12
C ARG A 75 -6.69 -6.24 20.72
N GLY A 76 -7.71 -5.37 20.64
CA GLY A 76 -8.19 -4.82 19.37
C GLY A 76 -7.11 -4.05 18.63
N LEU A 77 -6.42 -3.16 19.34
CA LEU A 77 -5.30 -2.39 18.80
C LEU A 77 -4.12 -3.28 18.37
N ARG A 78 -3.74 -4.28 19.17
CA ARG A 78 -2.69 -5.23 18.79
C ARG A 78 -3.04 -5.98 17.51
N ASN A 79 -4.29 -6.41 17.36
CA ASN A 79 -4.76 -7.07 16.15
C ASN A 79 -4.72 -6.14 14.93
N LEU A 80 -5.07 -4.86 15.09
CA LEU A 80 -4.94 -3.86 14.04
C LEU A 80 -3.48 -3.69 13.62
N HIS A 81 -2.57 -3.62 14.59
CA HIS A 81 -1.14 -3.47 14.34
C HIS A 81 -0.56 -4.68 13.60
N ILE A 82 -0.87 -5.90 14.03
CA ILE A 82 -0.43 -7.13 13.34
C ILE A 82 -0.91 -7.15 11.88
N LYS A 83 -2.17 -6.75 11.63
CA LYS A 83 -2.70 -6.66 10.26
C LYS A 83 -1.95 -5.61 9.43
N PHE A 84 -1.62 -4.48 10.02
CA PHE A 84 -0.85 -3.43 9.38
C PHE A 84 0.58 -3.89 9.04
N GLU A 85 1.30 -4.49 9.98
CA GLU A 85 2.64 -5.02 9.75
C GLU A 85 2.64 -6.11 8.67
N SER A 86 1.66 -7.01 8.70
CA SER A 86 1.48 -8.03 7.67
C SER A 86 1.34 -7.40 6.28
N LYS A 87 0.52 -6.35 6.13
CA LYS A 87 0.36 -5.63 4.85
C LYS A 87 1.61 -4.88 4.41
N LEU A 88 2.31 -4.22 5.32
CA LEU A 88 3.58 -3.58 4.99
C LEU A 88 4.64 -4.62 4.56
N ASN A 89 4.67 -5.77 5.21
CA ASN A 89 5.60 -6.83 4.87
C ASN A 89 5.30 -7.45 3.51
N GLU A 90 4.03 -7.69 3.17
CA GLU A 90 3.61 -8.11 1.84
C GLU A 90 4.15 -7.16 0.75
N ILE A 91 3.99 -5.85 0.95
CA ILE A 91 4.50 -4.83 0.01
C ILE A 91 6.02 -4.90 -0.09
N LYS A 92 6.73 -4.93 1.04
CA LYS A 92 8.20 -5.03 1.08
C LYS A 92 8.72 -6.24 0.31
N VAL A 93 8.12 -7.41 0.56
CA VAL A 93 8.51 -8.68 -0.06
C VAL A 93 8.26 -8.64 -1.56
N LYS A 94 7.09 -8.15 -2.00
CA LYS A 94 6.74 -7.97 -3.42
C LYS A 94 7.79 -7.14 -4.14
N TYR A 95 8.11 -5.95 -3.64
CA TYR A 95 9.08 -5.07 -4.30
C TYR A 95 10.52 -5.56 -4.20
N PHE A 96 10.88 -6.27 -3.13
CA PHE A 96 12.17 -6.95 -3.03
C PHE A 96 12.33 -8.01 -4.14
N HIS A 97 11.31 -8.83 -4.37
CA HIS A 97 11.32 -9.82 -5.45
C HIS A 97 11.41 -9.16 -6.83
N CYS A 98 10.63 -8.12 -7.09
CA CYS A 98 10.70 -7.38 -8.36
C CYS A 98 12.11 -6.82 -8.60
N ARG A 99 12.70 -6.15 -7.61
CA ARG A 99 14.06 -5.59 -7.70
C ARG A 99 15.11 -6.67 -7.98
N ASN A 100 15.02 -7.82 -7.30
CA ASN A 100 15.96 -8.92 -7.52
C ASN A 100 15.80 -9.57 -8.90
N ALA A 101 14.56 -9.82 -9.34
CA ALA A 101 14.28 -10.38 -10.65
C ALA A 101 14.80 -9.47 -11.77
N SER A 102 14.55 -8.16 -11.68
CA SER A 102 15.07 -7.20 -12.66
C SER A 102 16.59 -7.08 -12.62
N ARG A 103 17.22 -7.11 -11.42
CA ARG A 103 18.68 -7.13 -11.29
C ARG A 103 19.30 -8.30 -12.06
N LYS A 104 18.78 -9.50 -11.84
CA LYS A 104 19.23 -10.70 -12.54
C LYS A 104 19.04 -10.57 -14.06
N ALA A 105 17.92 -9.99 -14.51
CA ALA A 105 17.69 -9.75 -15.93
C ALA A 105 18.72 -8.79 -16.55
N TRP A 106 19.05 -7.68 -15.89
CA TRP A 106 20.08 -6.75 -16.38
C TRP A 106 21.48 -7.33 -16.34
N GLU A 107 21.81 -8.15 -15.34
CA GLU A 107 23.08 -8.88 -15.27
C GLU A 107 23.21 -9.88 -16.42
N ASN A 108 22.14 -10.64 -16.71
CA ASN A 108 22.09 -11.53 -17.87
C ASN A 108 22.25 -10.76 -19.19
N GLU A 109 21.56 -9.63 -19.36
CA GLU A 109 21.66 -8.79 -20.56
C GLU A 109 23.10 -8.28 -20.76
N LYS A 110 23.78 -7.84 -19.69
CA LYS A 110 25.19 -7.44 -19.72
C LYS A 110 26.09 -8.61 -20.11
N ALA A 111 25.88 -9.79 -19.53
CA ALA A 111 26.64 -10.99 -19.83
C ALA A 111 26.51 -11.37 -21.32
N THR A 112 25.29 -11.34 -21.87
CA THR A 112 25.04 -11.60 -23.29
C THR A 112 25.73 -10.58 -24.20
N ILE A 113 25.80 -9.31 -23.83
CA ILE A 113 26.53 -8.29 -24.61
C ILE A 113 28.02 -8.56 -24.63
N ILE A 114 28.59 -8.94 -23.49
CA ILE A 114 30.02 -9.27 -23.37
C ILE A 114 30.34 -10.51 -24.19
N ASP A 115 29.51 -11.55 -24.08
CA ASP A 115 29.69 -12.81 -24.81
C ASP A 115 29.58 -12.58 -26.33
N ASN A 116 28.57 -11.84 -26.78
CA ASN A 116 28.42 -11.48 -28.20
C ASN A 116 29.62 -10.67 -28.73
N TYR A 117 30.25 -9.84 -27.91
CA TYR A 117 31.44 -9.10 -28.30
C TYR A 117 32.66 -10.02 -28.40
N ASN A 118 32.85 -10.91 -27.43
CA ASN A 118 33.96 -11.87 -27.41
C ASN A 118 33.89 -12.87 -28.57
N ASN A 119 32.67 -13.25 -28.98
CA ASN A 119 32.43 -14.19 -30.08
C ASN A 119 32.24 -13.50 -31.44
N ALA A 120 32.36 -12.17 -31.51
CA ALA A 120 32.16 -11.44 -32.75
C ALA A 120 33.33 -11.68 -33.73
N PRO A 121 33.06 -11.88 -35.03
CA PRO A 121 34.13 -11.96 -36.03
C PRO A 121 34.88 -10.62 -36.10
N CYS A 122 36.18 -10.68 -36.45
CA CYS A 122 37.09 -9.53 -36.43
C CYS A 122 36.60 -8.29 -37.20
N TRP A 123 35.85 -8.48 -38.29
CA TRP A 123 35.25 -7.40 -39.08
C TRP A 123 34.07 -6.69 -38.38
N ALA A 124 33.42 -7.34 -37.41
CA ALA A 124 32.29 -6.79 -36.67
C ALA A 124 32.71 -5.97 -35.43
N LEU A 125 33.95 -6.15 -34.94
CA LEU A 125 34.45 -5.47 -33.73
C LEU A 125 34.42 -3.93 -33.86
N PHE A 126 34.64 -3.39 -35.06
CA PHE A 126 34.59 -1.95 -35.32
C PHE A 126 33.16 -1.36 -35.26
N ARG A 127 32.12 -2.19 -35.37
CA ARG A 127 30.71 -1.77 -35.30
C ARG A 127 30.12 -1.90 -33.88
N PHE A 128 30.72 -2.72 -33.01
CA PHE A 128 30.19 -3.01 -31.68
C PHE A 128 31.07 -2.42 -30.58
N SER A 129 30.61 -1.34 -29.95
CA SER A 129 31.15 -0.89 -28.67
C SER A 129 30.31 -1.49 -27.53
N PRO A 130 30.81 -2.53 -26.82
CA PRO A 130 30.07 -3.13 -25.69
C PRO A 130 29.86 -2.12 -24.57
N ARG A 131 30.80 -1.19 -24.38
CA ARG A 131 30.74 -0.13 -23.37
C ARG A 131 29.48 0.71 -23.47
N ARG A 132 29.14 1.23 -24.67
CA ARG A 132 27.92 2.04 -24.86
C ARG A 132 26.64 1.28 -24.53
N LYS A 133 26.58 -0.01 -24.85
CA LYS A 133 25.41 -0.86 -24.54
C LYS A 133 25.31 -1.14 -23.05
N ILE A 134 26.42 -1.45 -22.39
CA ILE A 134 26.48 -1.65 -20.93
C ILE A 134 26.09 -0.36 -20.19
N ASP A 135 26.58 0.80 -20.63
CA ASP A 135 26.22 2.10 -20.05
C ASP A 135 24.71 2.37 -20.19
N ALA A 136 24.10 2.04 -21.33
CA ALA A 136 22.66 2.14 -21.53
C ALA A 136 21.89 1.22 -20.56
N ILE A 137 22.37 0.00 -20.32
CA ILE A 137 21.77 -0.92 -19.34
C ILE A 137 21.92 -0.39 -17.92
N ASN A 138 23.09 0.16 -17.56
CA ASN A 138 23.30 0.76 -16.24
C ASN A 138 22.30 1.89 -15.97
N ARG A 139 22.05 2.75 -16.98
CA ARG A 139 21.01 3.79 -16.89
C ARG A 139 19.61 3.21 -16.75
N LYS A 140 19.27 2.17 -17.52
CA LYS A 140 17.98 1.47 -17.38
C LYS A 140 17.82 0.86 -15.99
N GLN A 141 18.86 0.22 -15.47
CA GLN A 141 18.89 -0.36 -14.13
C GLN A 141 18.67 0.71 -13.07
N GLU A 142 19.38 1.83 -13.14
CA GLU A 142 19.21 2.93 -12.19
C GLU A 142 17.78 3.49 -12.22
N ASN A 143 17.24 3.76 -13.41
CA ASN A 143 15.87 4.22 -13.58
C ASN A 143 14.84 3.21 -13.06
N GLY A 144 15.05 1.92 -13.34
CA GLY A 144 14.20 0.84 -12.85
C GLY A 144 14.22 0.74 -11.32
N MET A 145 15.39 0.86 -10.70
CA MET A 145 15.51 0.86 -9.24
C MET A 145 14.79 2.05 -8.59
N ARG A 146 14.90 3.25 -9.19
CA ARG A 146 14.15 4.43 -8.74
C ARG A 146 12.65 4.23 -8.89
N PHE A 147 12.20 3.68 -10.02
CA PHE A 147 10.79 3.35 -10.26
C PHE A 147 10.25 2.38 -9.19
N PHE A 148 10.96 1.29 -8.88
CA PHE A 148 10.51 0.35 -7.86
C PHE A 148 10.46 0.96 -6.46
N ALA A 149 11.42 1.80 -6.10
CA ALA A 149 11.40 2.50 -4.81
C ALA A 149 10.20 3.46 -4.71
N GLU A 150 9.91 4.18 -5.78
CA GLU A 150 8.76 5.10 -5.83
C GLU A 150 7.43 4.35 -5.80
N ALA A 151 7.31 3.26 -6.56
CA ALA A 151 6.13 2.41 -6.56
C ALA A 151 5.89 1.80 -5.17
N GLU A 152 6.95 1.32 -4.50
CA GLU A 152 6.88 0.83 -3.13
C GLU A 152 6.38 1.92 -2.16
N ARG A 153 6.87 3.15 -2.29
CA ARG A 153 6.41 4.30 -1.49
C ARG A 153 4.93 4.59 -1.71
N ILE A 154 4.48 4.60 -2.96
CA ILE A 154 3.09 4.86 -3.33
C ILE A 154 2.17 3.77 -2.77
N GLU A 155 2.55 2.49 -2.82
CA GLU A 155 1.72 1.40 -2.27
C GLU A 155 1.68 1.42 -0.73
N ARG A 156 2.77 1.82 -0.06
CA ARG A 156 2.82 1.91 1.41
C ARG A 156 1.95 3.04 1.97
N GLY A 157 1.95 4.22 1.34
CA GLY A 157 1.28 5.41 1.88
C GLY A 157 -0.21 5.23 2.23
N PRO A 158 -1.04 4.59 1.38
CA PRO A 158 -2.42 4.29 1.69
C PRO A 158 -2.59 3.29 2.86
N VAL A 159 -1.66 2.35 3.02
CA VAL A 159 -1.71 1.36 4.12
C VAL A 159 -1.44 2.04 5.45
N GLU A 160 -0.44 2.92 5.50
CA GLU A 160 -0.09 3.72 6.68
C GLU A 160 -1.26 4.63 7.09
N ARG A 161 -1.79 5.44 6.16
CA ARG A 161 -2.93 6.32 6.43
C ARG A 161 -4.17 5.55 6.91
N ARG A 162 -4.51 4.45 6.25
CA ARG A 162 -5.67 3.62 6.66
C ARG A 162 -5.49 3.01 8.04
N PHE A 163 -4.26 2.67 8.42
CA PHE A 163 -3.97 2.17 9.76
C PHE A 163 -4.17 3.28 10.80
N GLU A 164 -3.60 4.46 10.57
CA GLU A 164 -3.77 5.64 11.44
C GLU A 164 -5.25 5.98 11.63
N ASP A 165 -6.03 6.05 10.55
CA ASP A 165 -7.47 6.33 10.60
C ASP A 165 -8.23 5.28 11.44
N ARG A 166 -7.91 3.99 11.25
CA ARG A 166 -8.55 2.88 11.98
C ARG A 166 -8.15 2.85 13.45
N GLU A 167 -6.90 3.15 13.76
CA GLU A 167 -6.39 3.24 15.12
C GLU A 167 -7.09 4.38 15.86
N GLN A 168 -7.12 5.58 15.27
CA GLN A 168 -7.81 6.75 15.84
C GLN A 168 -9.29 6.48 16.05
N LEU A 169 -9.97 5.88 15.06
CA LEU A 169 -11.38 5.51 15.19
C LEU A 169 -11.60 4.51 16.33
N HIS A 170 -10.74 3.50 16.43
CA HIS A 170 -10.83 2.49 17.48
C HIS A 170 -10.67 3.11 18.87
N ILE A 171 -9.67 3.99 19.04
CA ILE A 171 -9.44 4.74 20.29
C ILE A 171 -10.64 5.63 20.61
N HIS A 172 -11.16 6.36 19.62
CA HIS A 172 -12.30 7.26 19.79
C HIS A 172 -13.56 6.52 20.25
N CYS A 173 -13.90 5.39 19.60
CA CYS A 173 -15.05 4.58 19.98
C CYS A 173 -14.93 4.04 21.42
N TYR A 174 -13.75 3.55 21.81
CA TYR A 174 -13.53 3.07 23.17
C TYR A 174 -13.53 4.20 24.20
N ARG A 175 -12.99 5.38 23.86
CA ARG A 175 -13.04 6.55 24.74
C ARG A 175 -14.48 6.98 25.02
N ARG A 176 -15.34 6.98 23.99
CA ARG A 176 -16.77 7.30 24.17
C ARG A 176 -17.46 6.32 25.12
N VAL A 177 -17.28 5.02 24.89
CA VAL A 177 -17.85 3.98 25.77
C VAL A 177 -17.30 4.09 27.20
N TRP A 178 -16.01 4.42 27.35
CA TRP A 178 -15.40 4.63 28.65
C TRP A 178 -15.99 5.81 29.41
N GLN A 179 -16.19 6.95 28.73
CA GLN A 179 -16.81 8.14 29.32
C GLN A 179 -18.26 7.90 29.72
N GLU A 180 -19.01 7.12 28.92
CA GLU A 180 -20.40 6.76 29.21
C GLU A 180 -20.50 5.83 30.43
N LEU A 181 -19.59 4.86 30.58
CA LEU A 181 -19.64 3.87 31.66
C LEU A 181 -18.90 4.30 32.94
N TYR A 182 -17.83 5.09 32.82
CA TYR A 182 -16.95 5.50 33.92
C TYR A 182 -16.53 6.98 33.79
N PRO A 183 -17.46 7.94 33.94
CA PRO A 183 -17.17 9.36 33.74
C PRO A 183 -16.10 9.91 34.70
N SER A 184 -15.96 9.32 35.89
CA SER A 184 -14.98 9.73 36.90
C SER A 184 -13.62 9.03 36.77
N THR A 185 -13.49 8.06 35.85
CA THR A 185 -12.25 7.30 35.65
C THR A 185 -11.55 7.81 34.39
N PRO A 186 -10.29 8.27 34.47
CA PRO A 186 -9.56 8.71 33.29
C PRO A 186 -9.43 7.57 32.28
N PHE A 187 -9.39 7.93 31.00
CA PHE A 187 -9.18 6.96 29.95
C PHE A 187 -7.73 6.49 29.95
N TRP A 188 -7.50 5.19 30.09
CA TRP A 188 -6.16 4.61 30.27
C TRP A 188 -5.17 4.96 29.15
N TYR A 189 -5.65 5.19 27.93
CA TYR A 189 -4.81 5.55 26.78
C TYR A 189 -4.27 7.00 26.89
N ASP A 190 -4.93 7.86 27.67
CA ASP A 190 -4.47 9.23 27.89
C ASP A 190 -3.35 9.28 28.94
N GLU A 191 -3.38 8.37 29.92
CA GLU A 191 -2.32 8.20 30.91
C GLU A 191 -1.00 7.68 30.32
N SER A 192 -1.06 6.87 29.27
CA SER A 192 0.15 6.40 28.57
C SER A 192 0.77 7.49 27.71
N SER A 193 -0.05 8.33 27.06
CA SER A 193 0.42 9.47 26.26
C SER A 193 1.13 10.54 27.11
N SER A 194 0.65 10.79 28.33
CA SER A 194 1.26 11.78 29.24
C SER A 194 2.61 11.31 29.80
N LYS A 195 2.80 9.99 29.98
CA LYS A 195 4.07 9.39 30.37
C LYS A 195 5.07 9.28 29.20
N SER A 196 4.61 9.03 27.97
CA SER A 196 5.48 9.00 26.78
C SER A 196 5.94 10.38 26.32
N ASN A 197 5.10 11.40 26.48
CA ASN A 197 5.43 12.79 26.13
C ASN A 197 6.50 13.40 27.06
N ALA A 198 6.69 12.87 28.27
CA ALA A 198 7.79 13.26 29.16
C ALA A 198 9.16 12.74 28.69
N LEU A 199 9.18 11.75 27.79
CA LEU A 199 10.39 11.12 27.25
C LEU A 199 10.58 11.35 25.74
N GLY A 200 9.69 12.10 25.08
CA GLY A 200 9.78 12.41 23.65
C GLY A 200 9.68 11.18 22.73
N ILE A 201 9.11 10.06 23.21
CA ILE A 201 9.02 8.82 22.44
C ILE A 201 7.67 8.78 21.71
N PRO A 202 7.63 8.57 20.38
CA PRO A 202 6.38 8.48 19.63
C PRO A 202 5.53 7.30 20.10
N VAL A 203 4.22 7.54 20.20
CA VAL A 203 3.16 6.63 20.73
C VAL A 203 3.16 5.26 20.06
N THR A 204 3.71 5.14 18.85
CA THR A 204 3.89 3.88 18.11
C THR A 204 4.74 2.83 18.83
N THR A 205 5.50 3.20 19.86
CA THR A 205 6.36 2.28 20.62
C THR A 205 5.69 1.61 21.83
N LEU A 206 4.44 1.94 22.16
CA LEU A 206 3.76 1.42 23.36
C LEU A 206 3.28 -0.03 23.24
N TYR A 207 3.39 -0.66 22.07
CA TYR A 207 3.16 -2.10 21.91
C TYR A 207 4.42 -2.89 22.27
N GLN A 208 4.88 -2.79 23.51
CA GLN A 208 5.81 -3.80 24.02
C GLN A 208 5.05 -5.11 24.25
N PRO A 209 5.54 -6.25 23.71
CA PRO A 209 5.00 -7.54 24.07
C PRO A 209 5.27 -7.74 25.56
N MET A 210 4.20 -7.85 26.36
CA MET A 210 4.34 -8.46 27.68
C MET A 210 4.59 -9.95 27.44
N TYR A 211 5.83 -10.36 27.70
CA TYR A 211 6.22 -11.75 27.92
C TYR A 211 5.85 -12.15 29.34
#